data_AF-A0A7J4G0F4-F1
#
_entry.id   AF-A0A7J4G0F4-F1
#
_cell.length_a   1.000
_cell.length_b   1.000
_cell.length_c   1.000
_cell.angle_alpha   90.00
_cell.angle_beta   90.00
_cell.angle_gamma   90.00
#
_symmetry.space_group_name_H-M   'P 1'
#
loop_
_entity.id
_entity.type
_entity.pdbx_description
1 polymer ?
#
loop_
_entity_poly.entity_id
_entity_poly.type
_entity_poly.pdbx_seq_one_letter_code
_entity_poly.pdbx_strand_id
1 'polypeptide(L)' 'MTKLSIIMFSGTADKLMPVGVLASAAAGLGYDVEIFATFWGLLALKK' A
#
# COMPACT_ATOMS: atom_id res chain seq x y z
N MET A 1 -16.60 7.48 -8.14
CA MET A 1 -15.58 7.49 -7.09
C MET A 1 -14.34 6.82 -7.67
N THR A 2 -13.19 7.48 -7.63
CA THR A 2 -11.95 6.96 -8.22
C THR A 2 -11.31 5.96 -7.26
N LYS A 3 -10.73 4.87 -7.78
CA LYS A 3 -10.15 3.78 -6.97
C LYS A 3 -8.65 3.64 -7.21
N LEU A 4 -7.89 3.40 -6.13
CA LEU A 4 -6.47 3.03 -6.16
C LEU A 4 -6.31 1.63 -5.55
N SER A 5 -5.84 0.67 -6.36
CA SER A 5 -5.52 -0.68 -5.91
C SER A 5 -4.01 -0.93 -5.96
N ILE A 6 -3.42 -1.39 -4.86
CA ILE A 6 -1.98 -1.66 -4.73
C ILE A 6 -1.76 -3.13 -4.36
N ILE A 7 -0.92 -3.83 -5.12
CA ILE A 7 -0.34 -5.12 -4.70
C ILE A 7 0.99 -4.84 -4.00
N MET A 8 1.01 -4.95 -2.68
CA MET A 8 2.22 -4.79 -1.88
C MET A 8 2.99 -6.11 -1.84
N PHE A 9 3.78 -6.36 -2.89
CA PHE A 9 4.62 -7.55 -3.04
C PHE A 9 5.97 -7.44 -2.31
N SER A 10 6.61 -6.28 -2.38
CA SER A 10 7.95 -6.04 -1.80
C SER A 10 7.88 -5.74 -0.30
N GLY A 11 8.86 -6.23 0.46
CA GLY A 11 8.90 -6.09 1.93
C GLY A 11 10.00 -5.18 2.48
N THR A 12 10.76 -4.48 1.63
CA THR A 12 11.83 -3.57 2.07
C THR A 12 11.30 -2.16 2.31
N ALA A 13 11.89 -1.44 3.26
CA ALA A 13 11.40 -0.13 3.69
C ALA A 13 11.30 0.90 2.54
N ASP A 14 12.25 0.89 1.60
CA ASP A 14 12.26 1.76 0.41
C ASP A 14 11.07 1.53 -0.54
N LYS A 15 10.43 0.35 -0.47
CA LYS A 15 9.22 0.03 -1.25
C LYS A 15 7.94 0.18 -0.44
N LEU A 16 7.98 -0.03 0.87
CA LEU A 16 6.82 0.15 1.75
C LEU A 16 6.49 1.63 1.97
N MET A 17 7.50 2.50 2.09
CA MET A 17 7.29 3.93 2.28
C MET A 17 6.46 4.56 1.13
N PRO A 18 6.79 4.35 -0.16
CA PRO A 18 5.95 4.81 -1.26
C PRO A 18 4.51 4.30 -1.24
N VAL A 19 4.27 3.04 -0.82
CA VAL A 19 2.91 2.49 -0.68
C VAL A 19 2.11 3.32 0.33
N GLY A 20 2.70 3.61 1.50
CA GLY A 20 2.07 4.46 2.51
C GLY A 20 1.79 5.89 2.04
N VAL A 21 2.74 6.50 1.33
CA VAL A 21 2.58 7.87 0.77
C VAL A 21 1.43 7.91 -0.25
N LEU A 22 1.41 6.99 -1.21
CA LEU A 22 0.38 6.93 -2.25
C LEU A 22 -1.00 6.65 -1.67
N ALA A 23 -1.10 5.68 -0.75
CA ALA A 23 -2.34 5.33 -0.09
C ALA A 23 -2.91 6.52 0.71
N SER A 24 -2.06 7.21 1.47
CA SER A 24 -2.48 8.36 2.28
C SER A 24 -2.92 9.54 1.43
N ALA A 25 -2.17 9.87 0.37
CA ALA A 25 -2.52 10.94 -0.55
C ALA A 25 -3.84 10.64 -1.28
N ALA A 26 -4.02 9.42 -1.77
CA ALA A 26 -5.25 9.00 -2.46
C ALA A 26 -6.46 9.02 -1.52
N ALA A 27 -6.31 8.51 -0.29
CA ALA A 27 -7.35 8.58 0.73
C ALA A 27 -7.73 10.04 1.06
N GLY A 28 -6.73 10.93 1.18
CA GLY A 28 -6.95 12.36 1.40
C GLY A 28 -7.68 13.08 0.27
N LEU A 29 -7.55 12.57 -0.97
CA LEU A 29 -8.28 13.05 -2.15
C LEU A 29 -9.66 12.39 -2.33
N GLY A 30 -10.09 11.53 -1.39
CA GLY A 30 -11.38 10.85 -1.45
C GLY A 30 -11.44 9.64 -2.39
N TYR A 31 -10.28 9.03 -2.70
CA TYR A 31 -10.24 7.79 -3.47
C TYR A 31 -10.58 6.60 -2.57
N ASP A 32 -11.21 5.58 -3.16
CA ASP A 32 -11.31 4.25 -2.55
C ASP A 32 -9.94 3.57 -2.67
N VAL A 33 -9.28 3.28 -1.54
CA VAL A 33 -7.92 2.74 -1.51
C VAL A 33 -7.95 1.29 -1.01
N GLU A 34 -7.45 0.38 -1.83
CA GLU A 34 -7.33 -1.04 -1.51
C GLU A 34 -5.87 -1.49 -1.61
N ILE A 35 -5.36 -2.12 -0.56
CA ILE A 35 -3.99 -2.65 -0.51
C ILE A 35 -4.05 -4.15 -0.24
N PHE A 36 -3.52 -4.95 -1.17
CA PHE A 36 -3.34 -6.38 -1.01
C PHE A 36 -1.88 -6.70 -0.71
N ALA A 37 -1.59 -7.07 0.54
CA ALA A 37 -0.26 -7.49 0.97
C ALA A 37 -0.03 -8.96 0.66
N THR A 38 1.06 -9.26 -0.06
CA THR A 38 1.41 -10.63 -0.46
C THR A 38 2.93 -10.85 -0.44
N PHE A 39 3.36 -12.11 -0.44
CA PHE A 39 4.78 -12.52 -0.38
C PHE A 39 5.58 -11.76 0.69
N TRP A 40 6.60 -11.00 0.30
CA TRP A 40 7.48 -10.26 1.20
C TRP A 40 6.76 -9.09 1.88
N GLY A 41 5.81 -8.45 1.19
CA GLY A 41 4.98 -7.40 1.77
C GLY A 41 4.09 -7.93 2.89
N LEU A 42 3.60 -9.17 2.79
CA LEU A 42 2.88 -9.81 3.90
C LEU A 42 3.82 -10.08 5.10
N LEU A 43 5.04 -10.55 4.84
CA LEU A 43 6.03 -10.79 5.90
C LEU A 43 6.45 -9.51 6.61
N ALA A 44 6.46 -8.37 5.92
CA ALA A 44 6.76 -7.07 6.51
C ALA A 44 5.70 -6.56 7.51
N LEU A 45 4.50 -7.14 7.50
CA LEU A 45 3.42 -6.82 8.46
C LEU A 45 3.40 -7.76 9.68
N LYS A 46 4.33 -8.72 9.75
CA LYS A 46 4.39 -9.68 10.86
C LYS A 46 4.80 -8.96 12.16
N LYS A 47 4.11 -9.28 13.25
CA LYS A 47 4.41 -8.81 14.61
C LYS A 47 5.70 -9.43 15.16
#